data_AF-A0A0N1ECD0-F1
#
_entry.id   AF-A0A0N1ECD0-F1
#
_cell.length_a   1.000
_cell.length_b   1.000
_cell.length_c   1.000
_cell.angle_alpha   90.00
_cell.angle_beta   90.00
_cell.angle_gamma   90.00
#
_symmetry.space_group_name_H-M   'P 1'
#
loop_
_entity.id
_entity.type
_entity.pdbx_description
1 polymer ?
#
loop_
_entity_poly.entity_id
_entity_poly.type
_entity_poly.pdbx_seq_one_letter_code
_entity_poly.pdbx_strand_id
1 'polypeptide(L)'
;MASPPAAGSGAAPASQAPAAADLRMNDIQVVGSHNSFKARIPAEVMEGIRQRDARLAGALDYYHLPLAEQLDAGVRQLEIDIFADPEGGRYADPKGEKLLAAGGASGFDRAAMLKPGFKVLHIPDVDYRATCVTLIRCLGEVDAWSRAHPGHLPIMITINAADTPNSHDVTAPLPLDDAKLLDDLDREIRKALPGQRLIAPDEVRGKAGSLAEAVKSKGWPTLEAARGRIYILLDVRPAVSEVYRRGHPSLRGRAMFGWYPDGEAESAIQIVQDPVADGARIREWVKSGVIVRTRSDANTVEARAHDLAKAHAAGESGAQAVSTDYYPGAPDPLGLGFSVTLPGGVMARCNPVRVAASCTVKP
;
A
#
# COMPACT_ATOMS: atom_id res chain seq x y z
N MET A 1 -14.59 -38.04 68.36
CA MET A 1 -14.39 -36.62 68.03
C MET A 1 -13.11 -36.53 67.23
N ALA A 2 -13.24 -36.32 65.92
CA ALA A 2 -12.16 -36.26 64.95
C ALA A 2 -11.77 -34.82 64.68
N SER A 3 -10.48 -34.55 64.51
CA SER A 3 -9.97 -33.34 63.87
C SER A 3 -8.97 -33.75 62.79
N PRO A 4 -9.19 -33.40 61.51
CA PRO A 4 -8.27 -33.71 60.43
C PRO A 4 -7.15 -32.65 60.32
N PRO A 5 -6.01 -32.96 59.66
CA PRO A 5 -4.95 -32.00 59.44
C PRO A 5 -5.31 -31.02 58.32
N ALA A 6 -4.82 -29.79 58.45
CA ALA A 6 -5.05 -28.70 57.51
C ALA A 6 -4.39 -28.98 56.14
N ALA A 7 -5.20 -28.93 55.08
CA ALA A 7 -4.74 -28.98 53.70
C ALA A 7 -4.07 -27.65 53.35
N GLY A 8 -2.77 -27.68 53.01
CA GLY A 8 -2.07 -26.55 52.42
C GLY A 8 -2.66 -26.22 51.05
N SER A 9 -3.14 -24.99 50.87
CA SER A 9 -3.59 -24.47 49.59
C SER A 9 -2.38 -24.31 48.66
N GLY A 10 -2.13 -25.32 47.83
CA GLY A 10 -1.25 -25.20 46.68
C GLY A 10 -1.80 -24.13 45.75
N ALA A 11 -1.11 -22.99 45.68
CA ALA A 11 -1.37 -21.98 44.68
C ALA A 11 -1.25 -22.63 43.29
N ALA A 12 -2.32 -22.57 42.51
CA ALA A 12 -2.29 -22.96 41.11
C ALA A 12 -1.18 -22.15 40.41
N PRO A 13 -0.37 -22.76 39.54
CA PRO A 13 0.61 -22.00 38.78
C PRO A 13 -0.15 -20.95 37.97
N ALA A 14 0.22 -19.68 38.14
CA ALA A 14 -0.25 -18.61 37.27
C ALA A 14 0.03 -19.04 35.83
N SER A 15 -1.03 -19.16 35.02
CA SER A 15 -0.87 -19.39 33.60
C SER A 15 -0.08 -18.21 33.04
N GLN A 16 1.18 -18.45 32.68
CA GLN A 16 1.91 -17.53 31.83
C GLN A 16 1.02 -17.23 30.62
N ALA A 17 0.75 -15.95 30.37
CA ALA A 17 0.22 -15.54 29.09
C ALA A 17 1.11 -16.18 28.01
N PRO A 18 0.54 -16.83 26.98
CA PRO A 18 1.36 -17.40 25.94
C PRO A 18 2.32 -16.33 25.43
N ALA A 19 3.60 -16.67 25.31
CA ALA A 19 4.54 -15.86 24.54
C ALA A 19 3.86 -15.47 23.22
N ALA A 20 4.05 -14.22 22.76
CA ALA A 20 3.50 -13.76 21.48
C ALA A 20 3.58 -14.92 20.49
N ALA A 21 2.42 -15.43 20.07
CA ALA A 21 2.35 -16.60 19.20
C ALA A 21 3.32 -16.42 18.03
N ASP A 22 3.74 -17.51 17.37
CA ASP A 22 4.53 -17.48 16.13
C ASP A 22 3.74 -16.82 14.98
N LEU A 23 3.41 -15.54 15.14
CA LEU A 23 2.64 -14.73 14.22
C LEU A 23 3.42 -14.68 12.92
N ARG A 24 2.68 -14.68 11.82
CA ARG A 24 3.22 -14.42 10.48
C ARG A 24 2.89 -13.00 10.07
N MET A 25 3.58 -12.52 9.04
CA MET A 25 3.33 -11.16 8.54
C MET A 25 1.90 -10.94 8.02
N ASN A 26 1.15 -11.99 7.70
CA ASN A 26 -0.27 -11.88 7.31
C ASN A 26 -1.24 -12.02 8.49
N ASP A 27 -0.75 -12.20 9.72
CA ASP A 27 -1.55 -12.24 10.96
C ASP A 27 -1.71 -10.86 11.61
N ILE A 28 -1.24 -9.79 10.96
CA ILE A 28 -1.46 -8.40 11.36
C ILE A 28 -2.44 -7.72 10.39
N GLN A 29 -3.07 -6.66 10.85
CA GLN A 29 -3.86 -5.74 10.04
C GLN A 29 -3.33 -4.33 10.29
N VAL A 30 -3.16 -3.55 9.23
CA VAL A 30 -2.59 -2.20 9.28
C VAL A 30 -3.45 -1.21 8.49
N VAL A 31 -3.38 0.06 8.88
CA VAL A 31 -3.87 1.18 8.07
C VAL A 31 -2.80 1.53 7.03
N GLY A 32 -3.28 1.76 5.81
CA GLY A 32 -2.51 2.23 4.66
C GLY A 32 -2.99 3.59 4.17
N SER A 33 -2.19 4.24 3.34
CA SER A 33 -2.63 5.39 2.57
C SER A 33 -2.82 5.04 1.09
N HIS A 34 -3.86 5.60 0.48
CA HIS A 34 -4.12 5.50 -0.96
C HIS A 34 -3.46 6.71 -1.65
N ASN A 35 -2.88 6.52 -2.84
CA ASN A 35 -2.09 7.55 -3.52
C ASN A 35 -1.07 8.27 -2.62
N SER A 36 -0.29 7.53 -1.83
CA SER A 36 0.55 8.06 -0.74
C SER A 36 1.50 9.17 -1.16
N PHE A 37 1.91 9.22 -2.42
CA PHE A 37 2.79 10.26 -2.96
C PHE A 37 2.09 11.60 -3.24
N LYS A 38 0.75 11.64 -3.28
CA LYS A 38 -0.02 12.78 -3.77
C LYS A 38 0.21 14.01 -2.91
N ALA A 39 0.85 15.02 -3.50
CA ALA A 39 1.03 16.33 -2.86
C ALA A 39 -0.15 17.26 -3.19
N ARG A 40 -0.21 18.39 -2.48
CA ARG A 40 -1.29 19.36 -2.67
C ARG A 40 -1.26 19.96 -4.08
N ILE A 41 -2.38 19.86 -4.79
CA ILE A 41 -2.59 20.57 -6.07
C ILE A 41 -2.51 22.09 -5.80
N PRO A 42 -1.78 22.86 -6.61
CA PRO A 42 -1.74 24.33 -6.49
C PRO A 42 -3.15 24.94 -6.50
N ALA A 43 -3.36 26.02 -5.74
CA ALA A 43 -4.68 26.62 -5.59
C ALA A 43 -5.26 27.08 -6.94
N GLU A 44 -4.42 27.67 -7.79
CA GLU A 44 -4.78 28.16 -9.13
C GLU A 44 -5.18 27.00 -10.06
N VAL A 45 -4.45 25.87 -9.97
CA VAL A 45 -4.77 24.66 -10.74
C VAL A 45 -6.09 24.06 -10.25
N MET A 46 -6.27 23.93 -8.92
CA MET A 46 -7.49 23.41 -8.32
C MET A 46 -8.71 24.26 -8.69
N GLU A 47 -8.57 25.59 -8.71
CA GLU A 47 -9.65 26.48 -9.13
C GLU A 47 -9.98 26.32 -10.62
N GLY A 48 -8.96 26.18 -11.48
CA GLY A 48 -9.16 25.87 -12.89
C GLY A 48 -9.87 24.52 -13.11
N ILE A 49 -9.56 23.49 -12.30
CA ILE A 49 -10.29 22.22 -12.33
C ILE A 49 -11.73 22.44 -11.90
N ARG A 50 -11.98 23.15 -10.79
CA ARG A 50 -13.33 23.38 -10.24
C ARG A 50 -14.25 24.11 -11.22
N GLN A 51 -13.72 25.07 -11.97
CA GLN A 51 -14.49 25.80 -12.99
C GLN A 51 -14.89 24.92 -14.18
N ARG A 52 -14.11 23.89 -14.51
CA ARG A 52 -14.37 22.97 -15.62
C ARG A 52 -15.20 21.76 -15.19
N ASP A 53 -14.85 21.19 -14.03
CA ASP A 53 -15.46 19.99 -13.46
C ASP A 53 -15.37 20.04 -11.93
N ALA A 54 -16.43 20.55 -11.30
CA ALA A 54 -16.53 20.64 -9.84
C ALA A 54 -16.55 19.26 -9.16
N ARG A 55 -17.03 18.21 -9.84
CA ARG A 55 -17.05 16.85 -9.28
C ARG A 55 -15.64 16.29 -9.23
N LEU A 56 -14.86 16.44 -10.29
CA LEU A 56 -13.45 16.07 -10.31
C LEU A 56 -12.66 16.85 -9.26
N ALA A 57 -12.84 18.17 -9.17
CA ALA A 57 -12.20 18.98 -8.14
C ALA A 57 -12.49 18.42 -6.73
N GLY A 58 -13.75 18.11 -6.45
CA GLY A 58 -14.15 17.51 -5.17
C GLY A 58 -13.44 16.18 -4.89
N ALA A 59 -13.29 15.30 -5.89
CA ALA A 59 -12.62 14.02 -5.76
C ALA A 59 -11.08 14.12 -5.59
N LEU A 60 -10.47 15.21 -6.06
CA LEU A 60 -9.02 15.44 -5.99
C LEU A 60 -8.56 16.27 -4.78
N ASP A 61 -9.50 16.78 -3.97
CA ASP A 61 -9.24 17.73 -2.87
C ASP A 61 -8.77 17.04 -1.58
N TYR A 62 -7.69 16.27 -1.71
CA TYR A 62 -6.93 15.66 -0.62
C TYR A 62 -5.45 15.57 -1.03
N TYR A 63 -4.58 15.36 -0.04
CA TYR A 63 -3.15 15.15 -0.25
C TYR A 63 -2.53 14.57 1.01
N HIS A 64 -1.26 14.18 0.94
CA HIS A 64 -0.57 13.53 2.04
C HIS A 64 0.70 14.25 2.49
N LEU A 65 1.15 13.89 3.68
CA LEU A 65 2.50 14.17 4.17
C LEU A 65 3.55 13.46 3.29
N PRO A 66 4.84 13.85 3.33
CA PRO A 66 5.93 13.03 2.81
C PRO A 66 5.88 11.58 3.32
N LEU A 67 6.36 10.62 2.53
CA LEU A 67 6.18 9.18 2.83
C LEU A 67 6.75 8.80 4.21
N ALA A 68 7.91 9.35 4.60
CA ALA A 68 8.51 9.12 5.90
C ALA A 68 7.61 9.59 7.06
N GLU A 69 6.95 10.75 6.92
CA GLU A 69 6.05 11.28 7.94
C GLU A 69 4.75 10.47 8.04
N GLN A 70 4.28 9.86 6.94
CA GLN A 70 3.17 8.90 6.98
C GLN A 70 3.55 7.66 7.79
N LEU A 71 4.77 7.16 7.58
CA LEU A 71 5.29 6.01 8.31
C LEU A 71 5.45 6.34 9.81
N ASP A 72 5.84 7.57 10.16
CA ASP A 72 5.85 8.08 11.55
C ASP A 72 4.43 8.15 12.15
N ALA A 73 3.43 8.53 11.33
CA ALA A 73 2.02 8.50 11.72
C ALA A 73 1.43 7.07 11.85
N GLY A 74 2.24 6.03 11.63
CA GLY A 74 1.85 4.63 11.82
C GLY A 74 1.29 3.94 10.58
N VAL A 75 1.29 4.60 9.42
CA VAL A 75 0.94 3.96 8.14
C VAL A 75 1.92 2.82 7.85
N ARG A 76 1.41 1.68 7.36
CA ARG A 76 2.24 0.51 6.97
C ARG A 76 1.83 -0.11 5.63
N GLN A 77 0.94 0.53 4.89
CA GLN A 77 0.75 0.28 3.46
C GLN A 77 0.80 1.61 2.71
N LEU A 78 1.59 1.66 1.64
CA LEU A 78 1.72 2.82 0.75
C LEU A 78 1.29 2.45 -0.67
N GLU A 79 0.81 3.40 -1.44
CA GLU A 79 0.42 3.25 -2.84
C GLU A 79 1.14 4.30 -3.68
N ILE A 80 1.81 3.85 -4.75
CA ILE A 80 2.62 4.68 -5.63
C ILE A 80 2.18 4.44 -7.07
N ASP A 81 1.65 5.47 -7.70
CA ASP A 81 1.32 5.45 -9.12
C ASP A 81 2.57 5.78 -9.93
N ILE A 82 2.87 4.95 -10.92
CA ILE A 82 4.03 5.13 -11.79
C ILE A 82 3.64 5.35 -13.25
N PHE A 83 4.50 6.11 -13.93
CA PHE A 83 4.47 6.33 -15.37
C PHE A 83 5.84 6.02 -15.95
N ALA A 84 5.89 5.18 -16.99
CA ALA A 84 7.14 4.86 -17.67
C ALA A 84 7.66 6.05 -18.50
N ASP A 85 8.93 6.40 -18.32
CA ASP A 85 9.61 7.45 -19.07
C ASP A 85 11.09 7.07 -19.31
N PRO A 86 11.35 6.04 -20.14
CA PRO A 86 12.68 5.46 -20.32
C PRO A 86 13.69 6.43 -20.96
N GLU A 87 13.21 7.45 -21.68
CA GLU A 87 14.05 8.50 -22.27
C GLU A 87 14.16 9.73 -21.36
N GLY A 88 13.19 9.92 -20.47
CA GLY A 88 13.06 11.12 -19.65
C GLY A 88 12.37 12.26 -20.41
N GLY A 89 11.81 13.20 -19.66
CA GLY A 89 11.26 14.43 -20.21
C GLY A 89 9.81 14.35 -20.67
N ARG A 90 9.20 13.17 -20.80
CA ARG A 90 7.79 13.02 -21.23
C ARG A 90 6.84 13.83 -20.36
N TYR A 91 7.12 13.90 -19.07
CA TYR A 91 6.27 14.54 -18.07
C TYR A 91 6.92 15.78 -17.45
N ALA A 92 7.96 16.36 -18.08
CA ALA A 92 8.74 17.45 -17.50
C ALA A 92 8.12 18.84 -17.68
N ASP A 93 7.04 18.98 -18.44
CA ASP A 93 6.40 20.26 -18.73
C ASP A 93 4.87 20.19 -18.59
N PRO A 94 4.33 19.85 -17.40
CA PRO A 94 2.91 19.58 -17.23
C PRO A 94 2.05 20.83 -17.47
N LYS A 95 0.89 20.68 -18.11
CA LYS A 95 0.02 21.83 -18.47
C LYS A 95 -0.39 22.66 -17.26
N GLY A 96 -0.61 22.04 -16.10
CA GLY A 96 -0.97 22.74 -14.87
C GLY A 96 0.09 23.72 -14.37
N GLU A 97 1.38 23.53 -14.69
CA GLU A 97 2.43 24.51 -14.35
C GLU A 97 2.23 25.83 -15.12
N LYS A 98 1.64 25.78 -16.31
CA LYS A 98 1.36 26.97 -17.14
C LYS A 98 0.24 27.85 -16.55
N LEU A 99 -0.52 27.34 -15.59
CA LEU A 99 -1.58 28.08 -14.90
C LEU A 99 -1.07 28.87 -13.69
N LEU A 100 0.18 28.63 -13.27
CA LEU A 100 0.77 29.31 -12.12
C LEU A 100 1.16 30.74 -12.51
N ALA A 101 0.96 31.70 -11.59
CA ALA A 101 1.38 33.08 -11.79
C ALA A 101 2.91 33.16 -12.01
N ALA A 102 3.34 34.02 -12.94
CA ALA A 102 4.75 34.24 -13.22
C ALA A 102 5.52 34.60 -11.94
N GLY A 103 6.48 33.77 -11.55
CA GLY A 103 7.31 33.96 -10.35
C GLY A 103 6.91 33.14 -9.11
N GLY A 104 5.83 32.35 -9.16
CA GLY A 104 5.53 31.39 -8.10
C GLY A 104 6.50 30.21 -8.10
N ALA A 105 7.08 29.86 -6.95
CA ALA A 105 7.86 28.63 -6.80
C ALA A 105 6.91 27.44 -6.94
N SER A 106 6.96 26.77 -8.08
CA SER A 106 6.03 25.70 -8.40
C SER A 106 6.31 24.39 -7.67
N GLY A 107 7.42 24.28 -6.94
CA GLY A 107 7.82 23.06 -6.24
C GLY A 107 7.98 21.84 -7.15
N PHE A 108 7.82 22.00 -8.47
CA PHE A 108 7.88 20.94 -9.44
C PHE A 108 9.34 20.70 -9.83
N ASP A 109 9.83 19.49 -9.57
CA ASP A 109 11.22 19.13 -9.86
C ASP A 109 11.38 18.70 -11.32
N ARG A 110 11.36 19.70 -12.21
CA ARG A 110 11.60 19.50 -13.65
C ARG A 110 12.92 18.76 -13.92
N ALA A 111 13.97 19.02 -13.14
CA ALA A 111 15.27 18.40 -13.34
C ALA A 111 15.24 16.88 -13.11
N ALA A 112 14.44 16.40 -12.15
CA ALA A 112 14.20 14.97 -11.96
C ALA A 112 13.33 14.37 -13.07
N MET A 113 12.34 15.13 -13.55
CA MET A 113 11.42 14.69 -14.60
C MET A 113 12.12 14.55 -15.96
N LEU A 114 13.18 15.32 -16.23
CA LEU A 114 14.01 15.19 -17.44
C LEU A 114 14.88 13.94 -17.48
N LYS A 115 15.14 13.27 -16.34
CA LYS A 115 15.99 12.08 -16.31
C LYS A 115 15.20 10.84 -16.78
N PRO A 116 15.83 9.81 -17.34
CA PRO A 116 15.19 8.50 -17.54
C PRO A 116 14.63 7.87 -16.25
N GLY A 117 13.60 7.04 -16.38
CA GLY A 117 13.08 6.16 -15.32
C GLY A 117 11.58 6.26 -15.10
N PHE A 118 11.08 5.71 -14.00
CA PHE A 118 9.65 5.79 -13.67
C PHE A 118 9.31 7.09 -12.91
N LYS A 119 8.30 7.81 -13.41
CA LYS A 119 7.78 9.04 -12.79
C LYS A 119 6.62 8.72 -11.87
N VAL A 120 6.41 9.57 -10.87
CA VAL A 120 5.33 9.42 -9.90
C VAL A 120 4.41 10.62 -9.99
N LEU A 121 3.16 10.38 -10.40
CA LEU A 121 2.13 11.37 -10.72
C LEU A 121 0.76 10.74 -10.45
N HIS A 122 -0.27 11.54 -10.14
CA HIS A 122 -1.63 11.01 -10.02
C HIS A 122 -2.37 11.13 -11.36
N ILE A 123 -2.43 12.35 -11.92
CA ILE A 123 -2.97 12.60 -13.26
C ILE A 123 -1.98 13.49 -14.00
N PRO A 124 -1.35 13.03 -15.12
CA PRO A 124 -0.45 13.86 -15.89
C PRO A 124 -1.12 15.19 -16.25
N ASP A 125 -0.35 16.28 -16.25
CA ASP A 125 -0.80 17.64 -16.54
C ASP A 125 -1.80 18.30 -15.56
N VAL A 126 -2.52 17.53 -14.73
CA VAL A 126 -3.62 18.03 -13.89
C VAL A 126 -3.30 17.92 -12.40
N ASP A 127 -3.03 16.70 -11.92
CA ASP A 127 -2.64 16.41 -10.54
C ASP A 127 -1.24 15.79 -10.56
N TYR A 128 -0.28 16.65 -10.92
CA TYR A 128 1.08 16.28 -11.31
C TYR A 128 2.10 16.45 -10.18
N ARG A 129 1.66 16.88 -8.98
CA ARG A 129 2.55 17.09 -7.84
C ARG A 129 2.63 15.83 -6.98
N ALA A 130 3.85 15.46 -6.64
CA ALA A 130 4.15 14.35 -5.73
C ALA A 130 5.16 14.80 -4.67
N THR A 131 5.08 14.24 -3.47
CA THR A 131 6.08 14.44 -2.40
C THR A 131 7.43 13.82 -2.79
N CYS A 132 7.41 12.78 -3.63
CA CYS A 132 8.55 12.17 -4.27
C CYS A 132 8.23 11.92 -5.76
N VAL A 133 9.02 12.49 -6.68
CA VAL A 133 8.62 12.60 -8.10
C VAL A 133 9.10 11.46 -9.03
N THR A 134 9.94 10.57 -8.52
CA THR A 134 10.41 9.37 -9.26
C THR A 134 10.38 8.16 -8.34
N LEU A 135 10.15 6.97 -8.90
CA LEU A 135 10.04 5.74 -8.12
C LEU A 135 11.28 5.49 -7.26
N ILE A 136 12.49 5.62 -7.83
CA ILE A 136 13.75 5.50 -7.08
C ILE A 136 13.84 6.44 -5.87
N ARG A 137 13.25 7.65 -5.95
CA ARG A 137 13.26 8.60 -4.83
C ARG A 137 12.25 8.21 -3.77
N CYS A 138 11.04 7.84 -4.18
CA CYS A 138 10.02 7.36 -3.25
C CYS A 138 10.48 6.13 -2.47
N LEU A 139 11.02 5.12 -3.17
CA LEU A 139 11.53 3.92 -2.52
C LEU A 139 12.78 4.21 -1.67
N GLY A 140 13.63 5.16 -2.09
CA GLY A 140 14.77 5.61 -1.30
C GLY A 140 14.37 6.29 0.01
N GLU A 141 13.30 7.09 0.01
CA GLU A 141 12.74 7.69 1.23
C GLU A 141 12.22 6.62 2.19
N VAL A 142 11.45 5.65 1.67
CA VAL A 142 10.94 4.52 2.47
C VAL A 142 12.09 3.67 3.01
N ASP A 143 13.13 3.38 2.21
CA ASP A 143 14.31 2.62 2.68
C ASP A 143 15.05 3.36 3.79
N ALA A 144 15.29 4.67 3.62
CA ALA A 144 15.96 5.48 4.61
C ALA A 144 15.20 5.48 5.95
N TRP A 145 13.88 5.72 5.92
CA TRP A 145 13.04 5.64 7.10
C TRP A 145 13.08 4.25 7.73
N SER A 146 12.96 3.21 6.92
CA SER A 146 12.94 1.82 7.38
C SER A 146 14.27 1.40 8.03
N ARG A 147 15.42 1.91 7.56
CA ARG A 147 16.73 1.67 8.21
C ARG A 147 16.84 2.36 9.56
N ALA A 148 16.24 3.54 9.71
CA ALA A 148 16.17 4.23 10.99
C ALA A 148 15.24 3.52 12.00
N HIS A 149 14.34 2.65 11.51
CA HIS A 149 13.32 1.95 12.31
C HIS A 149 13.35 0.42 12.11
N PRO A 150 14.46 -0.28 12.39
CA PRO A 150 14.64 -1.68 11.99
C PRO A 150 13.60 -2.67 12.56
N GLY A 151 12.87 -2.28 13.61
CA GLY A 151 11.81 -3.07 14.23
C GLY A 151 10.40 -2.83 13.68
N HIS A 152 10.20 -1.97 12.68
CA HIS A 152 8.86 -1.63 12.18
C HIS A 152 8.14 -2.86 11.59
N LEU A 153 6.80 -2.86 11.61
CA LEU A 153 6.00 -3.89 10.91
C LEU A 153 6.25 -3.90 9.40
N PRO A 154 6.14 -5.05 8.71
CA PRO A 154 6.40 -5.13 7.28
C PRO A 154 5.54 -4.13 6.50
N ILE A 155 6.17 -3.37 5.61
CA ILE A 155 5.51 -2.33 4.82
C ILE A 155 5.08 -2.92 3.48
N MET A 156 3.79 -2.84 3.17
CA MET A 156 3.29 -3.10 1.82
C MET A 156 3.45 -1.84 0.97
N ILE A 157 3.96 -1.98 -0.25
CA ILE A 157 3.87 -0.93 -1.27
C ILE A 157 3.08 -1.50 -2.45
N THR A 158 1.96 -0.87 -2.79
CA THR A 158 1.28 -1.13 -4.05
C THR A 158 1.85 -0.20 -5.11
N ILE A 159 2.25 -0.76 -6.25
CA ILE A 159 2.65 0.01 -7.42
C ILE A 159 1.54 -0.12 -8.45
N ASN A 160 0.84 0.99 -8.71
CA ASN A 160 -0.11 1.10 -9.81
C ASN A 160 0.57 1.67 -11.04
N ALA A 161 0.05 1.36 -12.22
CA ALA A 161 0.47 2.02 -13.45
C ALA A 161 -0.73 2.51 -14.26
N ALA A 162 -0.74 3.80 -14.57
CA ALA A 162 -1.60 4.35 -15.60
C ALA A 162 -0.85 4.28 -16.94
N ASP A 163 -1.14 3.24 -17.71
CA ASP A 163 -0.36 2.87 -18.90
C ASP A 163 -1.14 2.95 -20.22
N THR A 164 -2.42 3.34 -20.16
CA THR A 164 -3.29 3.53 -21.33
C THR A 164 -3.80 4.96 -21.41
N PRO A 165 -3.82 5.60 -22.60
CA PRO A 165 -4.46 6.88 -22.77
C PRO A 165 -5.96 6.80 -22.43
N ASN A 166 -6.42 7.65 -21.51
CA ASN A 166 -7.83 7.74 -21.10
C ASN A 166 -8.44 9.13 -21.35
N SER A 167 -7.62 10.10 -21.78
CA SER A 167 -8.03 11.45 -22.14
C SER A 167 -7.03 12.05 -23.14
N HIS A 168 -7.53 12.91 -24.04
CA HIS A 168 -6.69 13.72 -24.93
C HIS A 168 -6.16 14.99 -24.23
N ASP A 169 -6.68 15.31 -23.04
CA ASP A 169 -6.33 16.52 -22.30
C ASP A 169 -5.05 16.35 -21.48
N VAL A 170 -4.52 15.14 -21.37
CA VAL A 170 -3.32 14.81 -20.60
C VAL A 170 -2.27 14.11 -21.46
N THR A 171 -1.03 14.19 -21.03
CA THR A 171 0.11 13.56 -21.68
C THR A 171 -0.10 12.05 -21.67
N ALA A 172 -0.16 11.46 -22.86
CA ALA A 172 -0.41 10.04 -23.04
C ALA A 172 0.68 9.18 -22.37
N PRO A 173 0.29 8.20 -21.53
CA PRO A 173 1.25 7.28 -20.94
C PRO A 173 1.83 6.32 -21.97
N LEU A 174 3.03 5.81 -21.66
CA LEU A 174 3.58 4.66 -22.37
C LEU A 174 2.94 3.36 -21.86
N PRO A 175 2.57 2.43 -22.75
CA PRO A 175 2.10 1.11 -22.36
C PRO A 175 3.14 0.35 -21.53
N LEU A 176 2.70 -0.33 -20.48
CA LEU A 176 3.58 -1.08 -19.57
C LEU A 176 3.56 -2.59 -19.86
N ASP A 177 2.74 -3.04 -20.82
CA ASP A 177 2.75 -4.41 -21.36
C ASP A 177 3.98 -4.68 -22.26
N ASP A 178 5.13 -4.15 -21.85
CA ASP A 178 6.44 -4.28 -22.45
C ASP A 178 7.38 -4.99 -21.46
N ALA A 179 7.94 -6.12 -21.88
CA ALA A 179 8.79 -6.95 -21.02
C ALA A 179 10.06 -6.23 -20.56
N LYS A 180 10.64 -5.38 -21.41
CA LYS A 180 11.86 -4.64 -21.06
C LYS A 180 11.55 -3.58 -20.00
N LEU A 181 10.44 -2.85 -20.12
CA LEU A 181 10.04 -1.86 -19.11
C LEU A 181 9.76 -2.53 -17.76
N LEU A 182 9.10 -3.68 -17.76
CA LEU A 182 8.85 -4.46 -16.54
C LEU A 182 10.14 -4.99 -15.90
N ASP A 183 11.12 -5.42 -16.72
CA ASP A 183 12.45 -5.80 -16.23
C ASP A 183 13.23 -4.59 -15.68
N ASP A 184 13.08 -3.40 -16.29
CA ASP A 184 13.65 -2.15 -15.80
C ASP A 184 13.04 -1.74 -14.46
N LEU A 185 11.72 -1.91 -14.28
CA LEU A 185 11.02 -1.68 -13.02
C LEU A 185 11.56 -2.58 -11.91
N ASP A 186 11.71 -3.87 -12.21
CA ASP A 186 12.29 -4.87 -11.32
C ASP A 186 13.75 -4.53 -10.92
N ARG A 187 14.53 -3.97 -11.84
CA ARG A 187 15.90 -3.49 -11.57
C ARG A 187 15.92 -2.24 -10.70
N GLU A 188 15.05 -1.26 -10.98
CA GLU A 188 14.97 -0.02 -10.22
C GLU A 188 14.56 -0.27 -8.77
N ILE A 189 13.56 -1.15 -8.55
CA ILE A 189 13.13 -1.59 -7.23
C ILE A 189 14.27 -2.24 -6.44
N ARG A 190 14.97 -3.21 -7.04
CA ARG A 190 16.10 -3.89 -6.37
C ARG A 190 17.25 -2.94 -6.08
N LYS A 191 17.46 -1.92 -6.92
CA LYS A 191 18.46 -0.88 -6.70
C LYS A 191 18.08 0.03 -5.52
N ALA A 192 16.81 0.39 -5.38
CA ALA A 192 16.33 1.21 -4.27
C ALA A 192 16.27 0.43 -2.94
N LEU A 193 15.96 -0.87 -3.00
CA LEU A 193 15.78 -1.75 -1.85
C LEU A 193 16.79 -2.92 -1.88
N PRO A 194 18.10 -2.66 -1.74
CA PRO A 194 19.13 -3.67 -1.91
C PRO A 194 19.20 -4.65 -0.72
N GLY A 195 19.75 -5.84 -0.95
CA GLY A 195 19.96 -6.85 0.08
C GLY A 195 18.66 -7.54 0.51
N GLN A 196 18.49 -7.80 1.82
CA GLN A 196 17.33 -8.51 2.37
C GLN A 196 16.14 -7.59 2.69
N ARG A 197 16.14 -6.37 2.17
CA ARG A 197 15.11 -5.35 2.47
C ARG A 197 13.76 -5.70 1.86
N LEU A 198 13.78 -6.35 0.71
CA LEU A 198 12.60 -6.84 0.01
C LEU A 198 12.25 -8.26 0.48
N ILE A 199 10.97 -8.50 0.78
CA ILE A 199 10.39 -9.85 0.83
C ILE A 199 9.86 -10.12 -0.58
N ALA A 200 10.56 -10.96 -1.33
CA ALA A 200 10.24 -11.26 -2.73
C ALA A 200 9.38 -12.54 -2.86
N PRO A 201 8.66 -12.72 -3.98
CA PRO A 201 7.88 -13.94 -4.24
C PRO A 201 8.67 -15.24 -4.08
N ASP A 202 9.95 -15.25 -4.49
CA ASP A 202 10.81 -16.42 -4.39
C ASP A 202 11.04 -16.88 -2.94
N GLU A 203 11.15 -15.95 -2.00
CA GLU A 203 11.33 -16.24 -0.58
C GLU A 203 10.08 -16.89 0.01
N VAL A 204 8.92 -16.33 -0.31
CA VAL A 204 7.63 -16.84 0.18
C VAL A 204 7.34 -18.21 -0.44
N ARG A 205 7.56 -18.36 -1.75
CA ARG A 205 7.38 -19.63 -2.46
C ARG A 205 8.31 -20.73 -1.94
N GLY A 206 9.58 -20.39 -1.70
CA GLY A 206 10.60 -21.34 -1.29
C GLY A 206 10.68 -22.53 -2.26
N LYS A 207 10.42 -23.73 -1.74
CA LYS A 207 10.46 -25.00 -2.50
C LYS A 207 9.10 -25.48 -3.04
N ALA A 208 8.01 -24.76 -2.76
CA ALA A 208 6.68 -25.14 -3.24
C ALA A 208 6.60 -25.08 -4.77
N GLY A 209 5.64 -25.82 -5.35
CA GLY A 209 5.39 -25.83 -6.79
C GLY A 209 4.89 -24.46 -7.28
N SER A 210 4.07 -23.80 -6.45
CA SER A 210 3.55 -22.45 -6.72
C SER A 210 3.53 -21.57 -5.47
N LEU A 211 3.41 -20.26 -5.68
CA LEU A 211 3.29 -19.24 -4.66
C LEU A 211 1.93 -19.36 -3.95
N ALA A 212 0.85 -19.60 -4.71
CA ALA A 212 -0.47 -19.87 -4.17
C ALA A 212 -0.49 -21.09 -3.23
N GLU A 213 0.21 -22.17 -3.60
CA GLU A 213 0.41 -23.34 -2.73
C GLU A 213 1.20 -22.97 -1.47
N ALA A 214 2.30 -22.20 -1.61
CA ALA A 214 3.16 -21.84 -0.50
C ALA A 214 2.43 -21.03 0.59
N VAL A 215 1.63 -20.03 0.19
CA VAL A 215 0.90 -19.19 1.17
C VAL A 215 -0.23 -19.93 1.89
N LYS A 216 -0.79 -20.97 1.26
CA LYS A 216 -1.86 -21.81 1.86
C LYS A 216 -1.33 -22.94 2.75
N SER A 217 -0.11 -23.43 2.47
CA SER A 217 0.48 -24.58 3.19
C SER A 217 1.52 -24.17 4.23
N LYS A 218 2.67 -23.64 3.78
CA LYS A 218 3.76 -23.17 4.64
C LYS A 218 3.42 -21.84 5.33
N GLY A 219 2.65 -21.00 4.64
CA GLY A 219 2.33 -19.65 5.08
C GLY A 219 3.44 -18.63 4.80
N TRP A 220 3.14 -17.37 5.07
CA TRP A 220 4.06 -16.24 4.94
C TRP A 220 5.21 -16.31 5.96
N PRO A 221 6.32 -15.56 5.77
CA PRO A 221 7.36 -15.42 6.78
C PRO A 221 6.82 -15.08 8.17
N THR A 222 7.52 -15.52 9.22
CA THR A 222 7.19 -15.11 10.58
C THR A 222 7.25 -13.59 10.67
N LEU A 223 6.43 -13.00 11.55
CA LEU A 223 6.38 -11.57 11.75
C LEU A 223 7.77 -11.05 12.19
N GLU A 224 8.48 -11.80 13.02
CA GLU A 224 9.86 -11.49 13.41
C GLU A 224 10.79 -11.40 12.19
N ALA A 225 10.74 -12.38 11.28
CA ALA A 225 11.57 -12.38 10.07
C ALA A 225 11.14 -11.32 9.03
N ALA A 226 9.94 -10.77 9.16
CA ALA A 226 9.38 -9.75 8.27
C ALA A 226 9.56 -8.31 8.81
N ARG A 227 9.88 -8.13 10.09
CA ARG A 227 10.12 -6.79 10.65
C ARG A 227 11.28 -6.09 9.96
N GLY A 228 11.14 -4.78 9.75
CA GLY A 228 12.17 -3.98 9.08
C GLY A 228 12.24 -4.19 7.57
N ARG A 229 11.24 -4.84 6.96
CA ARG A 229 11.25 -5.24 5.54
C ARG A 229 10.02 -4.74 4.80
N ILE A 230 10.13 -4.74 3.48
CA ILE A 230 9.17 -4.18 2.54
C ILE A 230 8.77 -5.26 1.55
N TYR A 231 7.52 -5.27 1.10
CA TYR A 231 7.06 -6.14 0.02
C TYR A 231 6.19 -5.33 -0.93
N ILE A 232 6.28 -5.66 -2.22
CA ILE A 232 5.69 -4.85 -3.27
C ILE A 232 4.69 -5.67 -4.06
N LEU A 233 3.50 -5.10 -4.28
CA LEU A 233 2.44 -5.63 -5.11
C LEU A 233 2.32 -4.78 -6.38
N LEU A 234 2.44 -5.40 -7.54
CA LEU A 234 2.13 -4.78 -8.82
C LEU A 234 0.61 -4.87 -9.07
N ASP A 235 -0.08 -3.73 -8.97
CA ASP A 235 -1.51 -3.57 -9.20
C ASP A 235 -1.73 -2.91 -10.57
N VAL A 236 -1.92 -3.75 -11.58
CA VAL A 236 -2.00 -3.32 -12.97
C VAL A 236 -3.06 -4.12 -13.69
N ARG A 237 -3.48 -3.63 -14.86
CA ARG A 237 -4.44 -4.32 -15.71
C ARG A 237 -3.90 -5.71 -16.10
N PRO A 238 -4.79 -6.70 -16.36
CA PRO A 238 -4.38 -8.07 -16.67
C PRO A 238 -3.32 -8.20 -17.77
N ALA A 239 -3.41 -7.41 -18.85
CA ALA A 239 -2.43 -7.45 -19.94
C ALA A 239 -0.98 -7.22 -19.47
N VAL A 240 -0.77 -6.32 -18.52
CA VAL A 240 0.55 -6.03 -17.95
C VAL A 240 0.97 -7.17 -17.01
N SER A 241 0.07 -7.64 -16.14
CA SER A 241 0.32 -8.79 -15.25
C SER A 241 0.71 -10.05 -16.02
N GLU A 242 0.11 -10.29 -17.19
CA GLU A 242 0.46 -11.41 -18.08
C GLU A 242 1.89 -11.29 -18.62
N VAL A 243 2.27 -10.11 -19.11
CA VAL A 243 3.65 -9.88 -19.58
C VAL A 243 4.64 -10.03 -18.43
N TYR A 244 4.28 -9.56 -17.22
CA TYR A 244 5.14 -9.66 -16.05
C TYR A 244 5.41 -11.11 -15.63
N ARG A 245 4.41 -12.00 -15.66
CA ARG A 245 4.65 -13.43 -15.32
C ARG A 245 5.26 -14.26 -16.44
N ARG A 246 5.21 -13.81 -17.69
CA ARG A 246 5.68 -14.59 -18.85
C ARG A 246 7.17 -14.91 -18.73
N GLY A 247 7.53 -16.19 -18.76
CA GLY A 247 8.90 -16.66 -18.53
C GLY A 247 9.31 -16.75 -17.06
N HIS A 248 8.43 -16.35 -16.14
CA HIS A 248 8.62 -16.32 -14.70
C HIS A 248 7.48 -17.07 -13.99
N PRO A 249 7.28 -18.37 -14.25
CA PRO A 249 6.16 -19.12 -13.70
C PRO A 249 6.15 -19.04 -12.18
N SER A 250 5.01 -18.71 -11.61
CA SER A 250 4.84 -18.42 -10.18
C SER A 250 5.74 -17.28 -9.67
N LEU A 251 5.95 -16.26 -10.51
CA LEU A 251 6.79 -15.08 -10.27
C LEU A 251 8.26 -15.41 -9.95
N ARG A 252 8.80 -16.49 -10.52
CA ARG A 252 10.22 -16.88 -10.34
C ARG A 252 11.17 -15.77 -10.76
N GLY A 253 12.03 -15.31 -9.85
CA GLY A 253 13.02 -14.28 -10.15
C GLY A 253 12.45 -12.87 -10.29
N ARG A 254 11.19 -12.63 -9.96
CA ARG A 254 10.56 -11.29 -9.97
C ARG A 254 10.74 -10.58 -8.62
N ALA A 255 10.77 -9.24 -8.63
CA ALA A 255 10.94 -8.46 -7.39
C ALA A 255 9.59 -8.30 -6.66
N MET A 256 8.52 -8.14 -7.42
CA MET A 256 7.18 -7.84 -6.90
C MET A 256 6.26 -9.05 -6.98
N PHE A 257 5.31 -9.13 -6.05
CA PHE A 257 4.06 -9.87 -6.21
C PHE A 257 3.21 -9.21 -7.30
N GLY A 258 2.23 -9.92 -7.86
CA GLY A 258 1.27 -9.34 -8.80
C GLY A 258 -0.16 -9.69 -8.42
N TRP A 259 -1.09 -8.89 -8.91
CA TRP A 259 -2.51 -9.16 -8.76
C TRP A 259 -3.00 -10.09 -9.89
N TYR A 260 -3.34 -11.33 -9.52
CA TYR A 260 -3.80 -12.38 -10.42
C TYR A 260 -5.14 -12.94 -9.93
N PRO A 261 -5.99 -13.47 -10.84
CA PRO A 261 -7.23 -14.15 -10.46
C PRO A 261 -7.02 -15.23 -9.39
N ASP A 262 -8.03 -15.44 -8.56
CA ASP A 262 -8.01 -16.53 -7.58
C ASP A 262 -7.89 -17.89 -8.27
N GLY A 263 -7.14 -18.80 -7.65
CA GLY A 263 -6.84 -20.13 -8.18
C GLY A 263 -5.60 -20.20 -9.09
N GLU A 264 -5.04 -19.08 -9.56
CA GLU A 264 -3.80 -19.10 -10.35
C GLU A 264 -2.54 -19.32 -9.49
N ALA A 265 -1.48 -19.84 -10.10
CA ALA A 265 -0.24 -20.24 -9.40
C ALA A 265 0.50 -19.06 -8.74
N GLU A 266 0.31 -17.84 -9.26
CA GLU A 266 0.87 -16.59 -8.74
C GLU A 266 0.00 -15.94 -7.64
N SER A 267 -1.24 -16.41 -7.44
CA SER A 267 -2.25 -15.74 -6.62
C SER A 267 -1.95 -15.86 -5.12
N ALA A 268 -1.38 -14.80 -4.54
CA ALA A 268 -1.02 -14.72 -3.12
C ALA A 268 -1.49 -13.45 -2.42
N ILE A 269 -1.76 -12.39 -3.19
CA ILE A 269 -2.28 -11.12 -2.69
C ILE A 269 -3.47 -10.71 -3.56
N GLN A 270 -4.55 -10.24 -2.93
CA GLN A 270 -5.76 -9.76 -3.60
C GLN A 270 -6.01 -8.28 -3.29
N ILE A 271 -6.58 -7.58 -4.26
CA ILE A 271 -6.96 -6.18 -4.15
C ILE A 271 -8.46 -6.08 -4.32
N VAL A 272 -9.13 -5.42 -3.37
CA VAL A 272 -10.59 -5.34 -3.32
C VAL A 272 -11.03 -3.91 -3.05
N GLN A 273 -11.79 -3.33 -3.97
CA GLN A 273 -12.16 -1.92 -3.88
C GLN A 273 -13.31 -1.66 -2.91
N ASP A 274 -14.26 -2.60 -2.77
CA ASP A 274 -15.45 -2.42 -1.96
C ASP A 274 -15.61 -3.53 -0.90
N PRO A 275 -15.19 -3.30 0.35
CA PRO A 275 -15.33 -4.29 1.42
C PRO A 275 -16.77 -4.45 1.91
N VAL A 276 -17.69 -3.54 1.57
CA VAL A 276 -19.11 -3.69 1.91
C VAL A 276 -19.73 -4.76 1.00
N ALA A 277 -19.46 -4.68 -0.30
CA ALA A 277 -19.93 -5.67 -1.27
C ALA A 277 -19.20 -7.03 -1.11
N ASP A 278 -17.87 -7.00 -0.98
CA ASP A 278 -17.03 -8.19 -1.09
C ASP A 278 -16.51 -8.73 0.25
N GLY A 279 -16.99 -8.22 1.39
CA GLY A 279 -16.47 -8.56 2.72
C GLY A 279 -16.45 -10.05 3.04
N ALA A 280 -17.43 -10.82 2.53
CA ALA A 280 -17.43 -12.28 2.68
C ALA A 280 -16.28 -12.96 1.92
N ARG A 281 -15.99 -12.50 0.69
CA ARG A 281 -14.89 -13.01 -0.13
C ARG A 281 -13.54 -12.62 0.46
N ILE A 282 -13.40 -11.39 0.94
CA ILE A 282 -12.20 -10.95 1.67
C ILE A 282 -11.91 -11.89 2.84
N ARG A 283 -12.92 -12.18 3.68
CA ARG A 283 -12.76 -13.08 4.83
C ARG A 283 -12.31 -14.49 4.42
N GLU A 284 -12.83 -15.01 3.31
CA GLU A 284 -12.43 -16.33 2.79
C GLU A 284 -10.95 -16.34 2.38
N TRP A 285 -10.52 -15.35 1.59
CA TRP A 285 -9.11 -15.21 1.21
C TRP A 285 -8.20 -15.07 2.43
N VAL A 286 -8.57 -14.19 3.37
CA VAL A 286 -7.81 -13.98 4.61
C VAL A 286 -7.67 -15.27 5.42
N LYS A 287 -8.74 -16.07 5.57
CA LYS A 287 -8.67 -17.38 6.25
C LYS A 287 -7.74 -18.34 5.53
N SER A 288 -7.73 -18.32 4.20
CA SER A 288 -6.90 -19.21 3.38
C SER A 288 -5.40 -18.86 3.38
N GLY A 289 -5.00 -17.72 3.95
CA GLY A 289 -3.59 -17.29 4.01
C GLY A 289 -3.20 -16.24 2.97
N VAL A 290 -4.13 -15.86 2.10
CA VAL A 290 -3.95 -14.76 1.13
C VAL A 290 -3.95 -13.42 1.87
N ILE A 291 -3.05 -12.53 1.49
CA ILE A 291 -3.06 -11.13 1.96
C ILE A 291 -4.08 -10.35 1.12
N VAL A 292 -4.89 -9.51 1.76
CA VAL A 292 -5.85 -8.66 1.05
C VAL A 292 -5.58 -7.18 1.37
N ARG A 293 -5.49 -6.35 0.33
CA ARG A 293 -5.61 -4.90 0.44
C ARG A 293 -7.03 -4.50 0.08
N THR A 294 -7.63 -3.63 0.89
CA THR A 294 -8.92 -3.02 0.59
C THR A 294 -8.92 -1.52 0.90
N ARG A 295 -10.03 -0.85 0.61
CA ARG A 295 -10.22 0.59 0.79
C ARG A 295 -11.29 0.89 1.83
N SER A 296 -11.09 1.95 2.61
CA SER A 296 -12.09 2.47 3.55
C SER A 296 -12.92 3.61 2.98
N ASP A 297 -12.46 4.27 1.92
CA ASP A 297 -13.05 5.48 1.34
C ASP A 297 -12.59 5.68 -0.11
N ALA A 298 -13.32 6.52 -0.84
CA ALA A 298 -12.98 6.91 -2.20
C ALA A 298 -13.52 8.30 -2.58
N ASN A 299 -12.73 9.05 -3.35
CA ASN A 299 -13.14 10.32 -3.96
C ASN A 299 -13.66 11.35 -2.95
N THR A 300 -13.18 11.31 -1.70
CA THR A 300 -13.61 12.16 -0.58
C THR A 300 -15.08 11.99 -0.13
N VAL A 301 -15.83 11.05 -0.71
CA VAL A 301 -17.28 10.93 -0.50
C VAL A 301 -17.61 10.58 0.94
N GLU A 302 -16.99 9.53 1.47
CA GLU A 302 -17.18 9.07 2.84
C GLU A 302 -16.77 10.14 3.87
N ALA A 303 -15.65 10.82 3.63
CA ALA A 303 -15.17 11.88 4.53
C ALA A 303 -16.15 13.06 4.61
N ARG A 304 -16.68 13.52 3.48
CA ARG A 304 -17.66 14.62 3.43
C ARG A 304 -18.99 14.25 4.06
N ALA A 305 -19.39 12.98 3.95
CA ALA A 305 -20.60 12.46 4.57
C ALA A 305 -20.40 12.05 6.04
N HIS A 306 -19.16 12.05 6.53
CA HIS A 306 -18.76 11.43 7.80
C HIS A 306 -19.23 9.97 7.94
N ASP A 307 -19.22 9.23 6.83
CA ASP A 307 -19.67 7.84 6.79
C ASP A 307 -18.50 6.88 6.99
N LEU A 308 -18.50 6.15 8.10
CA LEU A 308 -17.50 5.14 8.45
C LEU A 308 -17.91 3.71 8.07
N ALA A 309 -19.05 3.50 7.40
CA ALA A 309 -19.56 2.16 7.11
C ALA A 309 -18.54 1.31 6.30
N LYS A 310 -17.93 1.89 5.27
CA LYS A 310 -16.90 1.22 4.47
C LYS A 310 -15.61 0.97 5.27
N ALA A 311 -15.19 1.91 6.12
CA ALA A 311 -14.06 1.73 7.01
C ALA A 311 -14.27 0.59 8.03
N HIS A 312 -15.47 0.50 8.62
CA HIS A 312 -15.83 -0.59 9.52
C HIS A 312 -15.85 -1.94 8.79
N ALA A 313 -16.47 -2.01 7.62
CA ALA A 313 -16.49 -3.21 6.80
C ALA A 313 -15.07 -3.68 6.43
N ALA A 314 -14.18 -2.74 6.06
CA ALA A 314 -12.77 -3.02 5.78
C ALA A 314 -12.08 -3.63 7.01
N GLY A 315 -12.22 -3.00 8.18
CA GLY A 315 -11.64 -3.47 9.44
C GLY A 315 -12.12 -4.86 9.84
N GLU A 316 -13.42 -5.11 9.77
CA GLU A 316 -14.07 -6.38 10.14
C GLU A 316 -13.83 -7.52 9.15
N SER A 317 -13.57 -7.20 7.87
CA SER A 317 -13.26 -8.20 6.84
C SER A 317 -11.96 -8.97 7.11
N GLY A 318 -11.06 -8.41 7.93
CA GLY A 318 -9.73 -8.94 8.17
C GLY A 318 -8.75 -8.71 7.02
N ALA A 319 -9.05 -7.86 6.02
CA ALA A 319 -8.05 -7.42 5.05
C ALA A 319 -6.81 -6.89 5.77
N GLN A 320 -5.62 -7.35 5.40
CA GLN A 320 -4.38 -6.99 6.07
C GLN A 320 -4.00 -5.51 5.89
N ALA A 321 -4.37 -4.89 4.76
CA ALA A 321 -4.15 -3.46 4.53
C ALA A 321 -5.48 -2.75 4.27
N VAL A 322 -5.83 -1.80 5.13
CA VAL A 322 -7.00 -0.92 4.98
C VAL A 322 -6.52 0.45 4.54
N SER A 323 -6.68 0.76 3.25
CA SER A 323 -6.15 1.96 2.62
C SER A 323 -7.15 3.11 2.68
N THR A 324 -6.69 4.29 3.07
CA THR A 324 -7.51 5.50 3.28
C THR A 324 -6.81 6.74 2.74
N ASP A 325 -7.58 7.75 2.33
CA ASP A 325 -7.05 9.10 2.12
C ASP A 325 -6.95 9.89 3.46
N TYR A 326 -7.47 9.36 4.59
CA TYR A 326 -7.75 10.09 5.83
C TYR A 326 -7.21 9.42 7.11
N TYR A 327 -5.93 9.05 7.19
CA TYR A 327 -5.34 8.54 8.44
C TYR A 327 -5.09 9.67 9.46
N PRO A 328 -4.91 9.38 10.77
CA PRO A 328 -4.57 10.39 11.76
C PRO A 328 -3.29 11.15 11.39
N GLY A 329 -3.39 12.48 11.27
CA GLY A 329 -2.29 13.35 10.84
C GLY A 329 -2.25 13.61 9.32
N ALA A 330 -3.09 12.94 8.52
CA ALA A 330 -3.26 13.31 7.11
C ALA A 330 -3.72 14.78 7.00
N PRO A 331 -3.19 15.55 6.03
CA PRO A 331 -3.66 16.90 5.79
C PRO A 331 -5.16 16.97 5.48
N ASP A 332 -5.85 17.92 6.10
CA ASP A 332 -7.30 18.11 5.94
C ASP A 332 -7.60 19.50 5.34
N PRO A 333 -7.48 19.67 4.01
CA PRO A 333 -7.73 20.95 3.35
C PRO A 333 -9.17 21.46 3.49
N LEU A 334 -10.10 20.55 3.80
CA LEU A 334 -11.53 20.82 3.86
C LEU A 334 -12.03 21.06 5.30
N GLY A 335 -11.18 20.83 6.30
CA GLY A 335 -11.53 20.96 7.71
C GLY A 335 -12.64 20.00 8.15
N LEU A 336 -12.70 18.81 7.54
CA LEU A 336 -13.72 17.81 7.84
C LEU A 336 -13.52 17.16 9.21
N GLY A 337 -12.28 17.06 9.72
CA GLY A 337 -12.01 16.32 10.95
C GLY A 337 -12.35 14.83 10.85
N PHE A 338 -12.38 14.28 9.63
CA PHE A 338 -12.62 12.86 9.37
C PHE A 338 -11.30 12.09 9.44
N SER A 339 -11.29 10.96 10.14
CA SER A 339 -10.13 10.09 10.21
C SER A 339 -10.53 8.62 10.29
N VAL A 340 -9.75 7.76 9.62
CA VAL A 340 -9.88 6.31 9.61
C VAL A 340 -8.74 5.67 10.39
N THR A 341 -9.12 4.84 11.36
CA THR A 341 -8.22 3.94 12.10
C THR A 341 -8.83 2.54 12.12
N LEU A 342 -8.06 1.54 12.56
CA LEU A 342 -8.64 0.24 12.91
C LEU A 342 -9.42 0.34 14.24
N PRO A 343 -10.36 -0.59 14.50
CA PRO A 343 -11.11 -0.61 15.76
C PRO A 343 -10.18 -0.53 16.98
N GLY A 344 -10.54 0.35 17.93
CA GLY A 344 -9.70 0.71 19.07
C GLY A 344 -8.82 1.95 18.85
N GLY A 345 -8.95 2.64 17.71
CA GLY A 345 -8.19 3.87 17.43
C GLY A 345 -6.73 3.61 17.07
N VAL A 346 -6.40 2.40 16.59
CA VAL A 346 -5.02 1.96 16.36
C VAL A 346 -4.69 1.90 14.87
N MET A 347 -3.41 2.07 14.54
CA MET A 347 -2.90 1.99 13.16
C MET A 347 -2.47 0.57 12.76
N ALA A 348 -2.27 -0.31 13.75
CA ALA A 348 -1.99 -1.71 13.55
C ALA A 348 -2.59 -2.55 14.68
N ARG A 349 -3.05 -3.77 14.35
CA ARG A 349 -3.51 -4.76 15.32
C ARG A 349 -3.27 -6.17 14.81
N CYS A 350 -3.47 -7.17 15.64
CA CYS A 350 -3.56 -8.55 15.18
C CYS A 350 -4.83 -8.75 14.35
N ASN A 351 -4.73 -9.57 13.32
CA ASN A 351 -5.81 -9.77 12.36
C ASN A 351 -6.99 -10.50 13.03
N PRO A 352 -8.20 -9.90 13.07
CA PRO A 352 -9.33 -10.47 13.83
C PRO A 352 -9.89 -11.76 13.22
N VAL A 353 -9.57 -12.05 11.96
CA VAL A 353 -10.04 -13.25 11.26
C VAL A 353 -9.05 -14.42 11.42
N ARG A 354 -7.75 -14.11 11.58
CA ARG A 354 -6.69 -15.11 11.67
C ARG A 354 -6.23 -15.40 13.10
N VAL A 355 -6.33 -14.43 13.99
CA VAL A 355 -5.82 -14.52 15.36
C VAL A 355 -6.98 -14.48 16.36
N ALA A 356 -7.35 -15.64 16.89
CA ALA A 356 -8.44 -15.78 17.86
C ALA A 356 -8.02 -15.53 19.32
N ALA A 357 -6.74 -15.72 19.64
CA ALA A 357 -6.20 -15.51 20.99
C ALA A 357 -5.88 -14.03 21.24
N SER A 358 -5.80 -13.65 22.51
CA SER A 358 -5.28 -12.32 22.89
C SER A 358 -3.89 -12.14 22.30
N CYS A 359 -3.70 -11.03 21.57
CA CYS A 359 -2.50 -10.78 20.81
C CYS A 359 -2.18 -9.29 20.84
N THR A 360 -0.89 -8.97 20.93
CA THR A 360 -0.38 -7.60 20.91
C THR A 360 0.68 -7.47 19.83
N VAL A 361 0.54 -6.45 19.01
CA VAL A 361 1.48 -6.14 17.93
C VAL A 361 2.07 -4.77 18.21
N LYS A 362 3.41 -4.71 18.27
CA LYS A 362 4.15 -3.44 18.30
C LYS A 362 4.27 -2.89 16.87
N PRO A 363 3.78 -1.66 16.60
CA PRO A 363 3.80 -1.01 15.27
C PRO A 363 5.19 -0.83 14.63
#